data_AF-A0A352WR23-F1
#
_entry.id   AF-A0A352WR23-F1
#
_cell.length_a   1.000
_cell.length_b   1.000
_cell.length_c   1.000
_cell.angle_alpha   90.00
_cell.angle_beta   90.00
_cell.angle_gamma   90.00
#
_symmetry.space_group_name_H-M   'P 1'
#
loop_
_entity.id
_entity.type
_entity.pdbx_description
1 polymer ?
#
loop_
_entity_poly.entity_id
_entity_poly.type
_entity_poly.pdbx_seq_one_letter_code
_entity_poly.pdbx_strand_id
1 'polypeptide(L)'
;LGLFAIFGIIRCRPDAIPIREMTYLFIVIALSVLNALAPAATGWIAVGAANVAVWIITFILDRLWAIRHLATKVVIYDRVDLLAEGRREELIRDLEQRTGVTIIRIEIGKVDLLRDTAVIKVHFDGDVQPGHFESQGGR
;
A
#
# COMPACT_ATOMS: atom_id res chain seq x y z
N LEU A 1 20.87 9.09 20.37
CA LEU A 1 19.86 8.58 21.33
C LEU A 1 18.44 8.59 20.77
N GLY A 2 17.94 9.70 20.19
CA GLY A 2 16.56 9.76 19.64
C GLY A 2 16.24 8.79 18.50
N LEU A 3 17.17 8.56 17.56
CA LEU A 3 16.94 7.67 16.41
C LEU A 3 16.76 6.20 16.81
N PHE A 4 17.54 5.73 17.77
CA PHE A 4 17.42 4.38 18.32
C PHE A 4 16.12 4.18 19.11
N ALA A 5 15.59 5.23 19.75
CA ALA A 5 14.30 5.17 20.43
C ALA A 5 13.12 5.01 19.45
N ILE A 6 13.19 5.65 18.28
CA ILE A 6 12.17 5.52 17.22
C ILE A 6 12.16 4.09 16.66
N PHE A 7 13.33 3.49 16.40
CA PHE A 7 13.42 2.09 15.98
C PHE A 7 12.92 1.10 17.04
N GLY A 8 13.12 1.41 18.33
CA GLY A 8 12.55 0.64 19.45
C GLY A 8 11.02 0.66 19.48
N ILE A 9 10.41 1.83 19.27
CA ILE A 9 8.94 1.98 19.20
C ILE A 9 8.36 1.27 17.97
N ILE A 10 9.03 1.38 16.81
CA ILE A 10 8.64 0.71 15.55
C ILE A 10 8.68 -0.82 15.69
N ARG A 11 9.62 -1.38 16.46
CA ARG A 11 9.76 -2.83 16.64
C ARG A 11 8.78 -3.42 17.67
N CYS A 12 8.15 -2.59 18.50
CA CYS A 12 7.23 -3.02 19.55
C CYS A 12 5.74 -2.89 19.19
N ARG A 13 5.39 -2.52 17.95
CA ARG A 13 3.98 -2.47 17.51
C ARG A 13 3.57 -3.82 16.87
N PRO A 14 2.46 -4.43 17.31
CA PRO A 14 1.97 -5.70 16.75
C PRO A 14 1.42 -5.60 15.31
N ASP A 15 1.18 -4.39 14.81
CA ASP A 15 0.91 -4.15 13.39
C ASP A 15 2.20 -3.78 12.66
N ALA A 16 2.57 -4.57 11.66
CA ALA A 16 3.70 -4.28 10.79
C ALA A 16 3.50 -2.91 10.13
N ILE A 17 4.32 -1.94 10.52
CA ILE A 17 4.37 -0.63 9.90
C ILE A 17 4.61 -0.82 8.40
N PRO A 18 3.74 -0.29 7.51
CA PRO A 18 3.93 -0.43 6.08
C PRO A 18 5.30 0.15 5.70
N ILE A 19 6.06 -0.56 4.85
CA ILE A 19 7.43 -0.23 4.41
C ILE A 19 7.64 1.26 4.07
N ARG A 20 6.58 1.92 3.61
CA ARG A 20 6.51 3.36 3.32
C ARG A 20 6.96 4.24 4.49
N GLU A 21 6.43 4.01 5.69
CA GLU A 21 6.71 4.84 6.87
C GLU A 21 8.19 4.76 7.31
N MET A 22 8.83 3.60 7.12
CA MET A 22 10.27 3.44 7.37
C MET A 22 11.13 4.20 6.35
N THR A 23 10.72 4.22 5.06
CA THR A 23 11.45 4.96 4.02
C THR A 23 11.34 6.47 4.21
N TYR A 24 10.16 6.99 4.59
CA TYR A 24 10.00 8.41 4.91
C TYR A 24 10.86 8.84 6.10
N LEU A 25 10.91 8.02 7.15
CA LEU A 25 11.80 8.26 8.28
C LEU A 25 13.26 8.34 7.82
N PHE A 26 13.70 7.41 6.99
CA PHE A 26 15.05 7.41 6.42
C PHE A 26 15.36 8.67 5.59
N ILE A 27 14.41 9.11 4.74
CA ILE A 27 14.55 10.33 3.94
C ILE A 27 14.66 11.58 4.85
N VAL A 28 13.84 11.68 5.88
CA VAL A 28 13.87 12.83 6.83
C VAL A 28 15.19 12.86 7.61
N ILE A 29 15.73 11.70 7.98
CA ILE A 29 17.03 11.61 8.65
C ILE A 29 18.16 12.01 7.71
N ALA A 30 18.17 11.48 6.49
CA ALA A 30 19.16 11.83 5.46
C ALA A 30 19.13 13.33 5.16
N LEU A 31 17.93 13.92 5.07
CA LEU A 31 17.73 15.36 4.90
C LEU A 31 18.27 16.16 6.09
N SER A 32 17.98 15.71 7.32
CA SER A 32 18.44 16.37 8.55
C SER A 32 19.97 16.35 8.66
N VAL A 33 20.61 15.23 8.30
CA VAL A 33 22.06 15.10 8.28
C VAL A 33 22.66 15.99 7.18
N LEU A 34 22.08 15.96 5.97
CA LEU A 34 22.54 16.82 4.87
C LEU A 34 22.47 18.31 5.26
N ASN A 35 21.37 18.73 5.89
CA ASN A 35 21.19 20.10 6.37
C ASN A 35 22.14 20.46 7.52
N ALA A 36 22.49 19.52 8.40
CA ALA A 36 23.47 19.75 9.46
C ALA A 36 24.91 19.93 8.92
N LEU A 37 25.24 19.30 7.79
CA LEU A 37 26.56 19.40 7.16
C LEU A 37 26.67 20.61 6.21
N ALA A 38 25.55 21.15 5.73
CA ALA A 38 25.55 22.18 4.69
C ALA A 38 26.14 23.55 5.12
N PRO A 39 25.92 24.07 6.36
CA PRO A 39 26.48 25.36 6.78
C PRO A 39 28.01 25.36 6.85
N ALA A 40 28.64 24.19 7.00
CA ALA A 40 30.09 24.07 7.13
C ALA A 40 30.83 24.05 5.79
N ALA A 41 30.12 23.83 4.66
CA ALA A 41 30.76 23.58 3.36
C ALA A 41 30.23 24.44 2.19
N THR A 42 29.05 25.06 2.30
CA THR A 42 28.39 25.67 1.12
C THR A 42 27.55 26.91 1.45
N GLY A 43 27.45 27.85 0.49
CA GLY A 43 26.68 29.10 0.67
C GLY A 43 25.17 28.87 0.78
N TRP A 44 24.47 29.83 1.42
CA TRP A 44 23.03 29.80 1.73
C TRP A 44 22.11 29.42 0.54
N ILE A 45 22.49 29.77 -0.68
CA ILE A 45 21.76 29.42 -1.91
C ILE A 45 21.77 27.91 -2.16
N ALA A 46 22.90 27.23 -1.92
CA ALA A 46 23.03 25.79 -2.10
C ALA A 46 22.17 25.02 -1.07
N VAL A 47 22.08 25.53 0.16
CA VAL A 47 21.21 24.97 1.20
C VAL A 47 19.74 25.10 0.81
N GLY A 48 19.33 26.26 0.30
CA GLY A 48 17.97 26.48 -0.20
C GLY A 48 17.61 25.54 -1.36
N ALA A 49 18.51 25.39 -2.34
CA ALA A 49 18.32 24.48 -3.47
C ALA A 49 18.19 23.01 -3.04
N ALA A 50 18.99 22.57 -2.07
CA ALA A 50 18.91 21.20 -1.54
C ALA A 50 17.57 20.92 -0.84
N ASN A 51 17.05 21.87 -0.06
CA ASN A 51 15.75 21.74 0.59
C ASN A 51 14.61 21.64 -0.43
N VAL A 52 14.62 22.48 -1.47
CA VAL A 52 13.63 22.43 -2.56
C VAL A 52 13.72 21.11 -3.33
N ALA A 53 14.93 20.64 -3.64
CA ALA A 53 15.13 19.37 -4.31
C ALA A 53 14.54 18.20 -3.52
N VAL A 54 14.73 18.19 -2.19
CA VAL A 54 14.16 17.13 -1.34
C VAL A 54 12.65 17.23 -1.26
N TRP A 55 12.10 18.44 -1.16
CA TRP A 55 10.65 18.66 -1.25
C TRP A 55 10.07 18.07 -2.55
N ILE A 56 10.71 18.34 -3.68
CA ILE A 56 10.30 17.81 -4.99
C ILE A 56 10.39 16.28 -5.03
N ILE A 57 11.49 15.71 -4.55
CA ILE A 57 11.68 14.25 -4.52
C ILE A 57 10.61 13.60 -3.65
N THR A 58 10.36 14.11 -2.45
CA THR A 58 9.30 13.61 -1.57
C THR A 58 7.93 13.74 -2.23
N PHE A 59 7.64 14.87 -2.88
CA PHE A 59 6.36 15.08 -3.58
C PHE A 59 6.16 14.10 -4.76
N ILE A 60 7.19 13.85 -5.56
CA ILE A 60 7.14 12.90 -6.68
C ILE A 60 6.93 11.48 -6.16
N LEU A 61 7.69 11.09 -5.14
CA LEU A 61 7.61 9.79 -4.51
C LEU A 61 6.22 9.55 -3.91
N ASP A 62 5.69 10.54 -3.18
CA ASP A 62 4.36 10.51 -2.61
C ASP A 62 3.29 10.35 -3.69
N ARG A 63 3.36 11.14 -4.76
CA ARG A 63 2.40 11.07 -5.88
C ARG A 63 2.47 9.74 -6.64
N LEU A 64 3.66 9.18 -6.86
CA LEU A 64 3.85 7.88 -7.51
C LEU A 64 3.30 6.73 -6.65
N TRP A 65 3.39 6.84 -5.32
CA TRP A 65 2.90 5.81 -4.41
C TRP A 65 1.43 5.96 -4.04
N ALA A 66 0.88 7.17 -4.02
CA ALA A 66 -0.55 7.42 -3.89
C ALA A 66 -1.36 6.68 -4.97
N ILE A 67 -0.80 6.52 -6.18
CA ILE A 67 -1.43 5.77 -7.27
C ILE A 67 -1.53 4.25 -6.97
N ARG A 68 -0.87 3.73 -5.92
CA ARG A 68 -0.87 2.30 -5.56
C ARG A 68 -1.72 1.96 -4.33
N HIS A 69 -2.69 2.78 -3.95
CA HIS A 69 -3.69 2.39 -2.94
C HIS A 69 -4.68 1.34 -3.48
N LEU A 70 -4.16 0.18 -3.92
CA LEU A 70 -4.99 -0.99 -4.19
C LEU A 70 -5.44 -1.57 -2.85
N ALA A 71 -6.67 -1.28 -2.49
CA ALA A 71 -7.37 -1.94 -1.41
C ALA A 71 -7.58 -3.42 -1.76
N THR A 72 -7.50 -4.30 -0.78
CA THR A 72 -7.73 -5.74 -0.99
C THR A 72 -8.88 -6.19 -0.11
N LYS A 73 -9.91 -6.82 -0.69
CA LYS A 73 -11.04 -7.42 0.01
C LYS A 73 -11.06 -8.92 -0.24
N VAL A 74 -11.32 -9.70 0.79
CA VAL A 74 -11.46 -11.16 0.66
C VAL A 74 -12.93 -11.51 0.64
N VAL A 75 -13.37 -12.14 -0.43
CA VAL A 75 -14.76 -12.55 -0.65
C VAL A 75 -14.83 -14.07 -0.69
N ILE A 76 -15.75 -14.63 0.09
CA ILE A 76 -16.10 -16.05 0.02
C ILE A 76 -17.15 -16.20 -1.08
N TYR A 77 -16.79 -16.91 -2.13
CA TYR A 77 -17.59 -17.06 -3.34
C TYR A 77 -18.24 -18.45 -3.41
N ASP A 78 -19.52 -18.48 -3.75
CA ASP A 78 -20.38 -19.67 -3.72
C ASP A 78 -20.43 -20.46 -5.04
N ARG A 79 -19.86 -19.94 -6.14
CA ARG A 79 -19.93 -20.60 -7.45
C ARG A 79 -18.56 -21.01 -7.96
N VAL A 80 -18.14 -22.23 -7.64
CA VAL A 80 -16.81 -22.72 -8.05
C VAL A 80 -16.73 -22.99 -9.56
N ASP A 81 -17.84 -23.29 -10.23
CA ASP A 81 -17.91 -23.46 -11.69
C ASP A 81 -17.33 -22.30 -12.50
N LEU A 82 -17.51 -21.07 -12.01
CA LEU A 82 -17.07 -19.85 -12.70
C LEU A 82 -15.55 -19.60 -12.56
N LEU A 83 -14.83 -20.42 -11.78
CA LEU A 83 -13.37 -20.39 -11.70
C LEU A 83 -12.67 -21.13 -12.85
N ALA A 84 -13.41 -21.83 -13.71
CA ALA A 84 -12.83 -22.55 -14.85
C ALA A 84 -12.14 -21.60 -15.85
N GLU A 85 -11.03 -22.07 -16.45
CA GLU A 85 -10.31 -21.36 -17.52
C GLU A 85 -11.26 -21.08 -18.70
N GLY A 86 -11.61 -19.81 -18.88
CA GLY A 86 -12.53 -19.35 -19.93
C GLY A 86 -13.69 -18.48 -19.42
N ARG A 87 -14.05 -18.55 -18.13
CA ARG A 87 -15.19 -17.79 -17.55
C ARG A 87 -14.78 -16.61 -16.67
N ARG A 88 -13.54 -16.14 -16.82
CA ARG A 88 -12.94 -15.10 -15.98
C ARG A 88 -13.67 -13.76 -16.09
N GLU A 89 -14.17 -13.42 -17.29
CA GLU A 89 -14.94 -12.19 -17.50
C GLU A 89 -16.31 -12.22 -16.82
N GLU A 90 -16.99 -13.37 -16.87
CA GLU A 90 -18.27 -13.58 -16.18
C GLU A 90 -18.10 -13.52 -14.66
N LEU A 91 -17.02 -14.12 -14.15
CA LEU A 91 -16.67 -14.07 -12.73
C LEU A 91 -16.43 -12.63 -12.26
N ILE A 92 -15.66 -11.83 -13.03
CA ILE A 92 -15.41 -10.43 -12.69
C ILE A 92 -16.72 -9.64 -12.68
N ARG A 93 -17.57 -9.80 -13.69
CA ARG A 93 -18.86 -9.10 -13.76
C ARG A 93 -19.79 -9.44 -12.59
N ASP A 94 -19.91 -10.72 -12.23
CA ASP A 94 -20.74 -11.14 -11.09
C ASP A 94 -20.17 -10.60 -9.77
N LEU A 95 -18.85 -10.63 -9.59
CA LEU A 95 -18.18 -10.06 -8.41
C LEU A 95 -18.35 -8.53 -8.34
N GLU A 96 -18.23 -7.81 -9.45
CA GLU A 96 -18.46 -6.36 -9.51
C GLU A 96 -19.92 -6.01 -9.17
N GLN A 97 -20.88 -6.74 -9.73
CA GLN A 97 -22.31 -6.54 -9.44
C GLN A 97 -22.67 -6.79 -7.99
N ARG A 98 -22.15 -7.87 -7.39
CA ARG A 98 -22.46 -8.25 -6.00
C ARG A 98 -21.72 -7.41 -4.98
N THR A 99 -20.47 -7.04 -5.28
CA THR A 99 -19.61 -6.32 -4.34
C THR A 99 -19.75 -4.80 -4.49
N GLY A 100 -20.26 -4.33 -5.64
CA GLY A 100 -20.43 -2.91 -5.94
C GLY A 100 -19.11 -2.15 -6.09
N VAL A 101 -17.99 -2.86 -6.30
CA VAL A 101 -16.64 -2.27 -6.45
C VAL A 101 -16.10 -2.58 -7.84
N THR A 102 -15.36 -1.64 -8.41
CA THR A 102 -14.62 -1.86 -9.67
C THR A 102 -13.38 -2.70 -9.38
N ILE A 103 -13.29 -3.86 -10.01
CA ILE A 103 -12.24 -4.83 -9.73
C ILE A 103 -11.08 -4.63 -10.70
N ILE A 104 -9.91 -4.30 -10.16
CA ILE A 104 -8.68 -4.12 -10.96
C ILE A 104 -7.99 -5.48 -11.16
N ARG A 105 -7.98 -6.30 -10.11
CA ARG A 105 -7.30 -7.60 -10.12
C ARG A 105 -8.00 -8.57 -9.16
N ILE A 106 -8.09 -9.83 -9.57
CA ILE A 106 -8.56 -10.93 -8.72
C ILE A 106 -7.44 -11.96 -8.54
N GLU A 107 -7.30 -12.45 -7.32
CA GLU A 107 -6.45 -13.58 -6.96
C GLU A 107 -7.33 -14.68 -6.35
N ILE A 108 -7.33 -15.83 -7.00
CA ILE A 108 -8.04 -17.01 -6.51
C ILE A 108 -7.17 -17.65 -5.43
N GLY A 109 -7.71 -17.73 -4.23
CA GLY A 109 -7.06 -18.37 -3.09
C GLY A 109 -7.49 -19.83 -2.96
N LYS A 110 -7.88 -20.21 -1.74
CA LYS A 110 -8.29 -21.57 -1.42
C LYS A 110 -9.64 -21.89 -2.05
N VAL A 111 -9.71 -22.99 -2.80
CA VAL A 111 -10.95 -23.56 -3.33
C VAL A 111 -11.29 -24.82 -2.53
N ASP A 112 -12.50 -24.86 -1.98
CA ASP A 112 -13.09 -26.00 -1.29
C ASP A 112 -14.15 -26.63 -2.21
N LEU A 113 -13.72 -27.67 -2.95
CA LEU A 113 -14.58 -28.41 -3.88
C LEU A 113 -15.63 -29.26 -3.16
N LEU A 114 -15.46 -29.58 -1.88
CA LEU A 114 -16.48 -30.34 -1.12
C LEU A 114 -17.67 -29.46 -0.75
N ARG A 115 -17.44 -28.16 -0.59
CA ARG A 115 -18.45 -27.19 -0.16
C ARG A 115 -18.86 -26.23 -1.29
N ASP A 116 -18.38 -26.47 -2.51
CA ASP A 116 -18.54 -25.55 -3.64
C ASP A 116 -18.25 -24.10 -3.26
N THR A 117 -17.18 -23.86 -2.52
CA THR A 117 -16.81 -22.51 -2.07
C THR A 117 -15.39 -22.15 -2.46
N ALA A 118 -15.15 -20.92 -2.91
CA ALA A 118 -13.81 -20.41 -3.20
C ALA A 118 -13.54 -19.10 -2.45
N VAL A 119 -12.33 -18.96 -1.90
CA VAL A 119 -11.87 -17.70 -1.30
C VAL A 119 -11.18 -16.90 -2.40
N ILE A 120 -11.74 -15.74 -2.75
CA ILE A 120 -11.22 -14.86 -3.78
C ILE A 120 -10.76 -13.56 -3.13
N LYS A 121 -9.51 -13.17 -3.38
CA LYS A 121 -9.02 -11.84 -3.04
C LYS A 121 -9.24 -10.90 -4.21
N VAL A 122 -9.91 -9.80 -3.94
CA VAL A 122 -10.28 -8.79 -4.93
C VAL A 122 -9.51 -7.53 -4.61
N HIS A 123 -8.74 -7.03 -5.58
CA HIS A 123 -8.04 -5.77 -5.48
C HIS A 123 -8.84 -4.69 -6.21
N PHE A 124 -9.15 -3.62 -5.50
CA PHE A 124 -9.92 -2.47 -5.97
C PHE A 124 -9.22 -1.18 -5.59
N ASP A 125 -9.56 -0.07 -6.25
CA ASP A 125 -8.98 1.23 -5.92
C ASP A 125 -9.60 1.77 -4.62
N GLY A 126 -8.77 1.95 -3.59
CA GLY A 126 -9.22 2.38 -2.27
C GLY A 126 -9.68 3.84 -2.20
N ASP A 127 -9.23 4.68 -3.13
CA ASP A 127 -9.59 6.11 -3.18
C ASP A 127 -11.00 6.33 -3.76
N VAL A 128 -11.52 5.38 -4.55
CA VAL A 128 -12.84 5.50 -5.21
C VAL A 128 -13.98 4.99 -4.33
N GLN A 129 -13.72 4.10 -3.37
CA GLN A 129 -14.73 3.58 -2.43
C GLN A 129 -14.16 3.39 -0.99
N PRO A 130 -14.23 4.41 -0.13
CA PRO A 130 -13.63 4.39 1.21
C PRO A 130 -14.39 3.54 2.25
N GLY A 131 -15.59 3.03 1.93
CA GLY A 131 -16.47 2.34 2.89
C GLY A 131 -16.30 0.82 3.00
N HIS A 132 -15.38 0.22 2.24
CA HIS A 132 -15.35 -1.24 2.04
C HIS A 132 -14.02 -1.92 2.37
N PHE A 133 -13.15 -1.22 3.12
CA PHE A 133 -11.90 -1.75 3.63
C PHE A 133 -12.12 -2.72 4.80
N GLU A 134 -11.85 -4.01 4.59
CA GLU A 134 -11.41 -4.88 5.68
C GLU A 134 -9.89 -4.99 5.59
N SER A 135 -9.19 -4.34 6.51
CA SER A 135 -7.75 -4.52 6.69
C SER A 135 -7.52 -5.97 7.12
N GLN A 136 -7.18 -6.87 6.18
CA GLN A 136 -6.53 -8.12 6.54
C GLN A 136 -5.10 -7.80 6.98
N GLY A 137 -4.96 -7.35 8.23
CA GLY A 137 -3.75 -7.51 9.01
C GLY A 137 -3.48 -9.00 9.13
N GLY A 138 -2.38 -9.44 8.53
CA GLY A 138 -1.93 -10.82 8.55
C GLY A 138 -1.69 -11.30 9.98
N ARG A 139 -2.16 -12.51 10.26
CA ARG A 139 -1.67 -13.36 11.34
C ARG A 139 -0.25 -13.84 11.05
#